data_AF-A0A5C6XIF6-F1
#
_entry.id   AF-A0A5C6XIF6-F1
#
_cell.length_a   1.000
_cell.length_b   1.000
_cell.length_c   1.000
_cell.angle_alpha   90.00
_cell.angle_beta   90.00
_cell.angle_gamma   90.00
#
_symmetry.space_group_name_H-M   'P 1'
#
loop_
_entity.id
_entity.type
_entity.pdbx_description
1 polymer ?
#
loop_
_entity_poly.entity_id
_entity_poly.type
_entity_poly.pdbx_seq_one_letter_code
_entity_poly.pdbx_strand_id
1 'polypeptide(L)'
;MAKISRLSGNMYAIHGNIASSVRVNSYTLSKRVEAKLFPNGVPPSVSVEDVIHALVEVLSRRYETFAELDRRVATELSRDRFLRGDRDACVVDLRQGVIATRGVVEGFWGREACRSVGLVGETPERPWDLLIYARQVHRGLEAGLADYMPLLGISVPDTREMAAGLKLKIDALDAKLSALGLEERGTQAAQNKRQEAAEDWNRHYVPVASIVESLYRLVDMPAHAERVRPTSRRKAGEAEQVDLEGIDDVDVLGEIRQEEGGEVSGGE
;
A
#
# COMPACT_ATOMS: atom_id res chain seq x y z
N MET A 1 36.93 -19.52 -57.55
CA MET A 1 36.61 -18.85 -56.28
C MET A 1 35.75 -19.77 -55.44
N ALA A 2 36.17 -20.14 -54.23
CA ALA A 2 35.36 -20.95 -53.33
C ALA A 2 34.17 -20.10 -52.82
N LYS A 3 32.94 -20.62 -52.95
CA LYS A 3 31.75 -19.96 -52.39
C LYS A 3 31.75 -20.16 -50.87
N ILE A 4 31.67 -19.06 -50.13
CA ILE A 4 31.48 -19.07 -48.68
C ILE A 4 30.18 -19.81 -48.36
N SER A 5 30.18 -20.61 -47.29
CA SER A 5 28.96 -21.32 -46.87
C SER A 5 27.87 -20.32 -46.43
N ARG A 6 26.59 -20.70 -46.60
CA ARG A 6 25.46 -19.87 -46.17
C ARG A 6 25.55 -19.48 -44.69
N LEU A 7 25.98 -20.41 -43.83
CA LEU A 7 26.17 -20.16 -42.40
C LEU A 7 27.22 -19.06 -42.17
N SER A 8 28.39 -19.16 -42.81
CA SER A 8 29.45 -18.15 -42.67
C SER A 8 29.04 -16.79 -43.25
N GLY A 9 28.31 -16.78 -44.36
CA GLY A 9 27.72 -15.55 -44.91
C GLY A 9 26.74 -14.88 -43.94
N ASN A 10 25.86 -15.66 -43.30
CA ASN A 10 24.91 -15.15 -42.30
C ASN A 10 25.64 -14.60 -41.07
N MET A 11 26.64 -15.32 -40.54
CA MET A 11 27.44 -14.86 -39.39
C MET A 11 28.17 -13.54 -39.70
N TYR A 12 28.73 -13.41 -40.91
CA TYR A 12 29.39 -12.18 -41.35
C TYR A 12 28.40 -11.00 -41.40
N ALA A 13 27.20 -11.21 -41.93
CA ALA A 13 26.17 -10.16 -41.99
C ALA A 13 25.72 -9.72 -40.58
N ILE A 14 25.52 -10.66 -39.65
CA ILE A 14 25.17 -10.36 -38.24
C ILE A 14 26.29 -9.54 -37.58
N HIS A 15 27.54 -9.99 -37.70
CA HIS A 15 28.70 -9.26 -37.19
C HIS A 15 28.78 -7.83 -37.78
N GLY A 16 28.61 -7.70 -39.10
CA GLY A 16 28.62 -6.41 -39.79
C GLY A 16 27.55 -5.46 -39.27
N ASN A 17 26.34 -5.96 -39.02
CA ASN A 17 25.24 -5.17 -38.46
C ASN A 17 25.53 -4.68 -37.03
N ILE A 18 26.04 -5.55 -36.15
CA ILE A 18 26.41 -5.18 -34.77
C ILE A 18 27.52 -4.12 -34.80
N ALA A 19 28.60 -4.37 -35.54
CA ALA A 19 29.73 -3.45 -35.65
C ALA A 19 29.32 -2.08 -36.22
N SER A 20 28.45 -2.08 -37.23
CA SER A 20 27.90 -0.84 -37.82
C SER A 20 27.05 -0.07 -36.81
N SER A 21 26.13 -0.75 -36.12
CA SER A 21 25.25 -0.13 -35.11
C SER A 21 26.04 0.52 -33.99
N VAL A 22 27.05 -0.19 -33.43
CA VAL A 22 27.92 0.35 -32.39
C VAL A 22 28.73 1.53 -32.93
N ARG A 23 29.30 1.45 -34.14
CA ARG A 23 30.08 2.55 -34.72
C ARG A 23 29.27 3.83 -34.90
N VAL A 24 28.01 3.69 -35.33
CA VAL A 24 27.12 4.83 -35.56
C VAL A 24 26.60 5.43 -34.25
N ASN A 25 26.27 4.58 -33.27
CA ASN A 25 25.57 5.03 -32.05
C ASN A 25 26.48 5.13 -30.81
N SER A 26 27.76 4.79 -30.89
CA SER A 26 28.68 4.69 -29.74
C SER A 26 28.67 5.92 -28.86
N TYR A 27 28.76 7.11 -29.45
CA TYR A 27 28.77 8.38 -28.70
C TYR A 27 27.47 8.63 -27.92
N THR A 28 26.32 8.42 -28.55
CA THR A 28 25.01 8.62 -27.91
C THR A 28 24.76 7.56 -26.85
N LEU A 29 25.14 6.31 -27.15
CA LEU A 29 25.02 5.19 -26.22
C LEU A 29 25.92 5.40 -25.01
N SER A 30 27.20 5.75 -25.20
CA SER A 30 28.16 5.96 -24.11
C SER A 30 27.67 7.06 -23.18
N LYS A 31 27.27 8.22 -23.70
CA LYS A 31 26.71 9.31 -22.87
C LYS A 31 25.50 8.88 -22.02
N ARG A 32 24.60 8.08 -22.59
CA ARG A 32 23.42 7.59 -21.86
C ARG A 32 23.77 6.55 -20.81
N VAL A 33 24.72 5.65 -21.12
CA VAL A 33 25.22 4.64 -20.18
C VAL A 33 25.99 5.32 -19.04
N GLU A 34 26.89 6.24 -19.36
CA GLU A 34 27.65 7.04 -18.37
C GLU A 34 26.72 7.79 -17.43
N ALA A 35 25.71 8.49 -17.95
CA ALA A 35 24.74 9.20 -17.11
C ALA A 35 23.92 8.26 -16.20
N LYS A 36 23.71 7.00 -16.61
CA LYS A 36 22.98 6.00 -15.83
C LYS A 36 23.85 5.33 -14.77
N LEU A 37 25.05 4.89 -15.15
CA LEU A 37 25.99 4.17 -14.29
C LEU A 37 26.69 5.11 -13.32
N PHE A 38 27.08 6.30 -13.79
CA PHE A 38 27.89 7.26 -13.05
C PHE A 38 27.21 8.65 -13.00
N PRO A 39 26.07 8.80 -12.30
CA PRO A 39 25.35 10.08 -12.30
C PRO A 39 26.12 11.23 -11.64
N ASN A 40 27.13 10.92 -10.84
CA ASN A 40 28.02 11.90 -10.22
C ASN A 40 29.29 12.20 -11.08
N GLY A 41 29.32 11.71 -12.31
CA GLY A 41 30.46 11.82 -13.22
C GLY A 41 31.28 10.54 -13.30
N VAL A 42 31.83 10.29 -14.49
CA VAL A 42 32.69 9.14 -14.77
C VAL A 42 34.05 9.34 -14.10
N PRO A 43 34.53 8.39 -13.28
CA PRO A 43 35.87 8.46 -12.68
C PRO A 43 36.97 8.65 -13.74
N PRO A 44 38.11 9.29 -13.41
CA PRO A 44 39.22 9.50 -14.36
C PRO A 44 39.83 8.19 -14.90
N SER A 45 39.75 7.12 -14.10
CA SER A 45 40.18 5.78 -14.48
C SER A 45 39.08 4.79 -14.09
N VAL A 46 38.31 4.34 -15.07
CA VAL A 46 37.24 3.34 -14.89
C VAL A 46 37.77 1.97 -15.29
N SER A 47 37.73 1.02 -14.38
CA SER A 47 37.97 -0.40 -14.63
C SER A 47 36.69 -1.13 -15.07
N VAL A 48 36.84 -2.35 -15.61
CA VAL A 48 35.67 -3.20 -15.92
C VAL A 48 34.92 -3.57 -14.63
N GLU A 49 35.63 -3.76 -13.53
CA GLU A 49 35.06 -4.00 -12.20
C GLU A 49 34.16 -2.83 -11.77
N ASP A 50 34.60 -1.58 -11.95
CA ASP A 50 33.79 -0.39 -11.65
C ASP A 50 32.50 -0.36 -12.47
N VAL A 51 32.55 -0.77 -13.74
CA VAL A 51 31.35 -0.86 -14.60
C VAL A 51 30.39 -1.93 -14.11
N ILE A 52 30.90 -3.10 -13.71
CA ILE A 52 30.07 -4.20 -13.17
C ILE A 52 29.40 -3.76 -11.86
N HIS A 53 30.15 -3.14 -10.95
CA HIS A 53 29.58 -2.59 -9.72
C HIS A 53 28.55 -1.50 -10.00
N ALA A 54 28.83 -0.58 -10.93
CA ALA A 54 27.89 0.47 -11.30
C ALA A 54 26.58 -0.09 -11.90
N LEU A 55 26.62 -1.21 -12.63
CA LEU A 55 25.42 -1.90 -13.12
C LEU A 55 24.55 -2.43 -11.97
N VAL A 56 25.17 -3.07 -10.96
CA VAL A 56 24.46 -3.55 -9.77
C VAL A 56 23.92 -2.37 -8.96
N GLU A 57 24.70 -1.30 -8.81
CA GLU A 57 24.34 -0.08 -8.08
C GLU A 57 23.12 0.65 -8.69
N VAL A 58 22.86 0.50 -9.99
CA VAL A 58 21.61 0.96 -10.62
C VAL A 58 20.39 0.25 -10.03
N LEU A 59 20.49 -1.04 -9.68
CA LEU A 59 19.43 -1.80 -9.02
C LEU A 59 19.38 -1.51 -7.52
N SER A 60 20.53 -1.45 -6.84
CA SER A 60 20.59 -1.19 -5.39
C SER A 60 19.85 0.10 -5.01
N ARG A 61 20.15 1.22 -5.68
CA ARG A 61 19.49 2.52 -5.40
C ARG A 61 17.98 2.50 -5.61
N ARG A 62 17.51 1.73 -6.60
CA ARG A 62 16.08 1.57 -6.87
C ARG A 62 15.41 0.70 -5.82
N TYR A 63 16.10 -0.36 -5.39
CA TYR A 63 15.64 -1.19 -4.31
C TYR A 63 15.55 -0.40 -3.00
N GLU A 64 16.55 0.43 -2.68
CA GLU A 64 16.52 1.32 -1.51
C GLU A 64 15.31 2.27 -1.55
N THR A 65 15.05 2.88 -2.71
CA THR A 65 13.88 3.74 -2.92
C THR A 65 12.58 2.97 -2.70
N PHE A 66 12.47 1.76 -3.27
CA PHE A 66 11.32 0.89 -3.08
C PHE A 66 11.15 0.49 -1.60
N ALA A 67 12.22 0.08 -0.92
CA ALA A 67 12.20 -0.34 0.48
C ALA A 67 11.87 0.80 1.44
N GLU A 68 12.29 2.04 1.15
CA GLU A 68 11.85 3.22 1.89
C GLU A 68 10.34 3.46 1.74
N LEU A 69 9.83 3.41 0.51
CA LEU A 69 8.42 3.61 0.23
C LEU A 69 7.55 2.49 0.79
N ASP A 70 8.03 1.25 0.80
CA ASP A 70 7.34 0.11 1.38
C ASP A 70 7.23 0.23 2.91
N ARG A 71 8.33 0.61 3.60
CA ARG A 71 8.29 0.94 5.04
C ARG A 71 7.33 2.08 5.35
N ARG A 72 7.24 3.08 4.47
CA ARG A 72 6.26 4.16 4.60
C ARG A 72 4.83 3.65 4.49
N VAL A 73 4.53 2.81 3.50
CA VAL A 73 3.20 2.19 3.36
C VAL A 73 2.84 1.37 4.60
N ALA A 74 3.77 0.55 5.11
CA ALA A 74 3.56 -0.22 6.34
C ALA A 74 3.22 0.70 7.54
N THR A 75 3.92 1.83 7.66
CA THR A 75 3.65 2.85 8.68
C THR A 75 2.25 3.44 8.53
N GLU A 76 1.83 3.86 7.34
CA GLU A 76 0.48 4.41 7.14
C GLU A 76 -0.62 3.38 7.42
N LEU A 77 -0.43 2.12 7.00
CA LEU A 77 -1.38 1.03 7.28
C LEU A 77 -1.52 0.76 8.79
N SER A 78 -0.43 0.85 9.55
CA SER A 78 -0.47 0.74 11.01
C SER A 78 -1.30 1.86 11.65
N ARG A 79 -1.17 3.10 11.15
CA ARG A 79 -1.91 4.26 11.65
C ARG A 79 -3.41 4.15 11.34
N ASP A 80 -3.75 3.71 10.13
CA ASP A 80 -5.14 3.47 9.73
C ASP A 80 -5.84 2.52 10.71
N ARG A 81 -5.16 1.47 11.19
CA ARG A 81 -5.71 0.57 12.20
C ARG A 81 -6.08 1.28 13.51
N PHE A 82 -5.23 2.17 14.01
CA PHE A 82 -5.50 2.94 15.23
C PHE A 82 -6.67 3.91 15.03
N LEU A 83 -6.73 4.58 13.88
CA LEU A 83 -7.81 5.53 13.56
C LEU A 83 -9.18 4.83 13.42
N ARG A 84 -9.20 3.62 12.87
CA ARG A 84 -10.41 2.78 12.85
C ARG A 84 -10.86 2.39 14.25
N GLY A 85 -9.92 2.03 15.13
CA GLY A 85 -10.21 1.75 16.53
C GLY A 85 -10.81 2.95 17.26
N ASP A 86 -10.22 4.13 17.09
CA ASP A 86 -10.73 5.39 17.65
C ASP A 86 -12.14 5.72 17.13
N ARG A 87 -12.36 5.57 15.82
CA ARG A 87 -13.68 5.76 15.20
C ARG A 87 -14.70 4.80 15.82
N ASP A 88 -14.36 3.53 15.95
CA ASP A 88 -15.28 2.51 16.46
C ASP A 88 -15.64 2.77 17.92
N ALA A 89 -14.68 3.25 18.73
CA ALA A 89 -14.95 3.73 20.08
C ALA A 89 -15.95 4.91 20.09
N CYS A 90 -15.78 5.89 19.19
CA CYS A 90 -16.74 7.00 19.05
C CYS A 90 -18.13 6.55 18.55
N VAL A 91 -18.20 5.52 17.70
CA VAL A 91 -19.48 4.93 17.26
C VAL A 91 -20.21 4.31 18.43
N VAL A 92 -19.51 3.51 19.24
CA VAL A 92 -20.08 2.90 20.46
C VAL A 92 -20.58 3.98 21.41
N ASP A 93 -19.75 4.99 21.68
CA ASP A 93 -20.08 6.07 22.60
C ASP A 93 -21.28 6.90 22.13
N LEU A 94 -21.33 7.29 20.85
CA LEU A 94 -22.47 8.02 20.28
C LEU A 94 -23.74 7.15 20.29
N ARG A 95 -23.65 5.87 19.93
CA ARG A 95 -24.79 4.95 19.92
C ARG A 95 -25.37 4.79 21.32
N GLN A 96 -24.53 4.58 22.33
CA GLN A 96 -24.94 4.52 23.73
C GLN A 96 -25.57 5.84 24.18
N GLY A 97 -24.99 6.98 23.80
CA GLY A 97 -25.55 8.30 24.08
C GLY A 97 -26.95 8.49 23.50
N VAL A 98 -27.17 8.08 22.25
CA VAL A 98 -28.50 8.12 21.59
C VAL A 98 -29.51 7.20 22.29
N ILE A 99 -29.10 5.97 22.64
CA ILE A 99 -29.98 5.01 23.33
C ILE A 99 -30.35 5.53 24.73
N ALA A 100 -29.40 6.05 25.49
CA ALA A 100 -29.65 6.65 26.80
C ALA A 100 -30.59 7.85 26.70
N THR A 101 -30.35 8.71 25.71
CA THR A 101 -31.22 9.86 25.42
C THR A 101 -32.65 9.41 25.11
N ARG A 102 -32.82 8.34 24.32
CA ARG A 102 -34.13 7.72 24.08
C ARG A 102 -34.81 7.25 25.36
N GLY A 103 -34.08 6.53 26.22
CA GLY A 103 -34.61 6.06 27.49
C GLY A 103 -35.12 7.21 28.38
N VAL A 104 -34.38 8.32 28.42
CA VAL A 104 -34.79 9.52 29.17
C VAL A 104 -36.02 10.18 28.54
N VAL A 105 -36.01 10.43 27.22
CA VAL A 105 -37.13 11.09 26.54
C VAL A 105 -38.40 10.25 26.65
N GLU A 106 -38.30 8.94 26.43
CA GLU A 106 -39.45 8.03 26.52
C GLU A 106 -39.96 7.91 27.95
N GLY A 107 -39.07 7.84 28.94
CA GLY A 107 -39.44 7.74 30.35
C GLY A 107 -40.16 8.99 30.87
N PHE A 108 -39.71 10.18 30.48
CA PHE A 108 -40.28 11.45 30.95
C PHE A 108 -41.44 11.96 30.11
N TRP A 109 -41.43 11.82 28.78
CA TRP A 109 -42.44 12.42 27.90
C TRP A 109 -43.15 11.42 26.97
N GLY A 110 -42.78 10.14 27.04
CA GLY A 110 -43.43 9.07 26.29
C GLY A 110 -42.99 8.99 24.82
N ARG A 111 -43.58 8.02 24.11
CA ARG A 111 -43.21 7.65 22.74
C ARG A 111 -43.51 8.73 21.69
N GLU A 112 -44.49 9.59 21.93
CA GLU A 112 -44.81 10.69 21.01
C GLU A 112 -43.70 11.74 21.00
N ALA A 113 -43.18 12.10 22.19
CA ALA A 113 -42.04 12.98 22.31
C ALA A 113 -40.79 12.40 21.63
N CYS A 114 -40.51 11.10 21.80
CA CYS A 114 -39.43 10.43 21.06
C CYS A 114 -39.57 10.61 19.55
N ARG A 115 -40.76 10.44 18.99
CA ARG A 115 -41.00 10.63 17.55
C ARG A 115 -40.75 12.08 17.12
N SER A 116 -41.19 13.05 17.92
CA SER A 116 -41.03 14.49 17.63
C SER A 116 -39.57 14.92 17.53
N VAL A 117 -38.69 14.32 18.35
CA VAL A 117 -37.25 14.60 18.31
C VAL A 117 -36.48 13.65 17.39
N GLY A 118 -37.17 12.84 16.57
CA GLY A 118 -36.52 11.95 15.60
C GLY A 118 -35.92 10.66 16.20
N LEU A 119 -36.23 10.32 17.45
CA LEU A 119 -35.85 9.05 18.10
C LEU A 119 -36.80 7.92 17.67
N VAL A 120 -36.84 7.65 16.36
CA VAL A 120 -37.70 6.64 15.74
C VAL A 120 -36.89 5.40 15.37
N GLY A 121 -37.48 4.22 15.55
CA GLY A 121 -36.92 2.95 15.07
C GLY A 121 -35.65 2.48 15.78
N GLU A 122 -34.92 1.59 15.13
CA GLU A 122 -33.65 1.10 15.61
C GLU A 122 -32.56 2.15 15.44
N THR A 123 -31.69 2.28 16.44
CA THR A 123 -30.51 3.14 16.31
C THR A 123 -29.59 2.57 15.23
N PRO A 124 -29.08 3.35 14.28
CA PRO A 124 -28.17 2.83 13.24
C PRO A 124 -26.83 2.33 13.79
N GLU A 125 -26.25 1.32 13.14
CA GLU A 125 -24.93 0.77 13.47
C GLU A 125 -23.81 1.34 12.60
N ARG A 126 -24.14 1.72 11.37
CA ARG A 126 -23.16 2.28 10.43
C ARG A 126 -22.78 3.71 10.86
N PRO A 127 -21.49 4.08 10.87
CA PRO A 127 -21.03 5.35 11.41
C PRO A 127 -21.71 6.58 10.80
N TRP A 128 -21.83 6.63 9.47
CA TRP A 128 -22.45 7.75 8.76
C TRP A 128 -23.96 7.84 9.02
N ASP A 129 -24.65 6.70 9.00
CA ASP A 129 -26.09 6.65 9.28
C ASP A 129 -26.38 7.07 10.73
N LEU A 130 -25.55 6.62 11.68
CA LEU A 130 -25.62 7.00 13.09
C LEU A 130 -25.39 8.51 13.27
N LEU A 131 -24.41 9.08 12.56
CA LEU A 131 -24.12 10.51 12.62
C LEU A 131 -25.27 11.36 12.10
N ILE A 132 -25.87 10.98 10.97
CA ILE A 132 -27.05 11.66 10.39
C ILE A 132 -28.22 11.57 11.36
N TYR A 133 -28.49 10.37 11.88
CA TYR A 133 -29.55 10.11 12.86
C TYR A 133 -29.37 10.96 14.12
N ALA A 134 -28.17 10.93 14.72
CA ALA A 134 -27.88 11.69 15.94
C ALA A 134 -27.98 13.20 15.72
N ARG A 135 -27.57 13.74 14.56
CA ARG A 135 -27.74 15.16 14.22
C ARG A 135 -29.21 15.57 14.09
N GLN A 136 -30.07 14.66 13.64
CA GLN A 136 -31.51 14.91 13.65
C GLN A 136 -32.04 14.94 15.09
N VAL A 137 -31.63 13.97 15.91
CA VAL A 137 -32.00 13.91 17.33
C VAL A 137 -31.58 15.16 18.10
N HIS A 138 -30.33 15.57 17.92
CA HIS A 138 -29.78 16.80 18.50
C HIS A 138 -30.65 18.02 18.17
N ARG A 139 -30.98 18.23 16.89
CA ARG A 139 -31.84 19.35 16.45
C ARG A 139 -33.24 19.28 17.06
N GLY A 140 -33.80 18.07 17.21
CA GLY A 140 -35.08 17.86 17.89
C GLY A 140 -35.03 18.26 19.37
N LEU A 141 -33.96 17.86 20.09
CA LEU A 141 -33.77 18.21 21.49
C LEU A 141 -33.53 19.71 21.70
N GLU A 142 -32.84 20.38 20.78
CA GLU A 142 -32.66 21.84 20.80
C GLU A 142 -33.97 22.59 20.61
N ALA A 143 -34.88 22.07 19.78
CA ALA A 143 -36.23 22.61 19.63
C ALA A 143 -37.06 22.47 20.92
N GLY A 144 -36.71 21.50 21.76
CA GLY A 144 -37.30 21.28 23.07
C GLY A 144 -38.56 20.42 23.04
N LEU A 145 -39.06 20.09 24.24
CA LEU A 145 -40.21 19.20 24.46
C LEU A 145 -41.33 19.90 25.24
N ALA A 146 -41.43 21.23 25.16
CA ALA A 146 -42.36 22.02 25.97
C ALA A 146 -43.84 21.69 25.70
N ASP A 147 -44.16 21.22 24.49
CA ASP A 147 -45.52 20.83 24.10
C ASP A 147 -45.95 19.46 24.68
N TYR A 148 -45.04 18.74 25.34
CA TYR A 148 -45.29 17.42 25.91
C TYR A 148 -45.37 17.50 27.43
N MET A 149 -46.44 16.93 27.99
CA MET A 149 -46.60 16.84 29.45
C MET A 149 -45.66 15.75 30.01
N PRO A 150 -44.83 16.07 31.03
CA PRO A 150 -44.04 15.07 31.73
C PRO A 150 -44.92 14.03 32.43
N LEU A 151 -44.57 12.75 32.30
CA LEU A 151 -45.28 11.61 32.86
C LEU A 151 -44.87 11.32 34.30
N LEU A 152 -43.65 11.70 34.67
CA LEU A 152 -43.08 11.43 35.99
C LEU A 152 -43.27 12.65 36.90
N GLY A 153 -43.69 12.42 38.15
CA GLY A 153 -43.85 13.46 39.18
C GLY A 153 -42.55 13.93 39.82
N ILE A 154 -41.42 13.83 39.10
CA ILE A 154 -40.09 14.26 39.53
C ILE A 154 -39.58 15.37 38.61
N SER A 155 -38.50 16.04 39.00
CA SER A 155 -37.89 17.11 38.20
C SER A 155 -37.54 16.63 36.78
N VAL A 156 -37.94 17.43 35.80
CA VAL A 156 -37.74 17.15 34.38
C VAL A 156 -36.29 17.44 33.98
N PRO A 157 -35.62 16.55 33.23
CA PRO A 157 -34.27 16.78 32.70
C PRO A 157 -34.24 17.98 31.73
N ASP A 158 -33.13 18.72 31.73
CA ASP A 158 -32.93 19.81 30.77
C ASP A 158 -32.59 19.25 29.38
N THR A 159 -33.50 19.46 28.42
CA THR A 159 -33.32 18.99 27.04
C THR A 159 -32.15 19.68 26.33
N ARG A 160 -31.77 20.90 26.72
CA ARG A 160 -30.60 21.59 26.18
C ARG A 160 -29.30 20.99 26.70
N GLU A 161 -29.24 20.60 27.97
CA GLU A 161 -28.08 19.88 28.51
C GLU A 161 -27.93 18.51 27.83
N MET A 162 -29.06 17.81 27.60
CA MET A 162 -29.06 16.56 26.83
C MET A 162 -28.57 16.76 25.40
N ALA A 163 -29.04 17.82 24.71
CA ALA A 163 -28.58 18.17 23.37
C ALA A 163 -27.07 18.46 23.37
N ALA A 164 -26.58 19.28 24.30
CA ALA A 164 -25.17 19.61 24.41
C ALA A 164 -24.30 18.36 24.66
N GLY A 165 -24.72 17.45 25.53
CA GLY A 165 -24.03 16.19 25.77
C GLY A 165 -23.98 15.30 24.53
N LEU A 166 -25.08 15.22 23.77
CA LEU A 166 -25.12 14.48 22.51
C LEU A 166 -24.25 15.14 21.43
N LYS A 167 -24.21 16.47 21.39
CA LYS A 167 -23.40 17.25 20.45
C LYS A 167 -21.92 16.92 20.55
N LEU A 168 -21.39 16.82 21.76
CA LEU A 168 -19.98 16.47 21.98
C LEU A 168 -19.62 15.12 21.34
N LYS A 169 -20.53 14.14 21.41
CA LYS A 169 -20.33 12.81 20.82
C LYS A 169 -20.48 12.82 19.30
N ILE A 170 -21.41 13.62 18.77
CA ILE A 170 -21.57 13.87 17.32
C ILE A 170 -20.30 14.47 16.74
N ASP A 171 -19.81 15.55 17.35
CA ASP A 171 -18.63 16.27 16.88
C ASP A 171 -17.37 15.39 16.97
N ALA A 172 -17.27 14.55 18.01
CA ALA A 172 -16.18 13.57 18.13
C ALA A 172 -16.19 12.54 16.98
N LEU A 173 -17.34 11.93 16.68
CA LEU A 173 -17.43 10.95 15.58
C LEU A 173 -17.16 11.60 14.21
N ASP A 174 -17.72 12.79 13.97
CA ASP A 174 -17.52 13.54 12.72
C ASP A 174 -16.04 13.89 12.46
N ALA A 175 -15.33 14.30 13.51
CA ALA A 175 -13.89 14.56 13.44
C ALA A 175 -13.11 13.29 13.08
N LYS A 176 -13.45 12.13 13.67
CA LYS A 176 -12.78 10.85 13.36
C LYS A 176 -13.06 10.38 11.94
N LEU A 177 -14.29 10.51 11.46
CA LEU A 177 -14.64 10.15 10.07
C LEU A 177 -13.92 11.04 9.05
N SER A 178 -13.82 12.34 9.34
CA SER A 178 -13.09 13.29 8.49
C SER A 178 -11.59 13.01 8.44
N ALA A 179 -10.99 12.69 9.60
CA ALA A 179 -9.57 12.31 9.68
C ALA A 179 -9.29 11.02 8.90
N LEU A 180 -10.13 9.99 9.05
CA LEU A 180 -9.99 8.73 8.32
C LEU A 180 -10.02 8.94 6.80
N GLY A 181 -10.95 9.78 6.30
CA GLY A 181 -11.03 10.05 4.85
C GLY A 181 -9.82 10.82 4.29
N LEU A 182 -9.10 11.61 5.11
CA LEU A 182 -7.83 12.22 4.71
C LEU A 182 -6.71 11.17 4.66
N GLU A 183 -6.66 10.30 5.65
CA GLU A 183 -5.64 9.27 5.81
C GLU A 183 -5.76 8.15 4.77
N GLU A 184 -6.98 7.79 4.37
CA GLU A 184 -7.22 6.84 3.26
C GLU A 184 -6.62 7.37 1.94
N ARG A 185 -6.77 8.67 1.65
CA ARG A 185 -6.14 9.30 0.48
C ARG A 185 -4.62 9.32 0.61
N GLY A 186 -4.09 9.59 1.79
CA GLY A 186 -2.65 9.54 2.07
C GLY A 186 -2.06 8.15 1.86
N THR A 187 -2.75 7.13 2.37
CA THR A 187 -2.40 5.71 2.20
C THR A 187 -2.41 5.31 0.73
N GLN A 188 -3.45 5.69 -0.02
CA GLN A 188 -3.52 5.42 -1.45
C GLN A 188 -2.37 6.09 -2.22
N ALA A 189 -2.04 7.34 -1.89
CA ALA A 189 -0.92 8.04 -2.51
C ALA A 189 0.43 7.37 -2.20
N ALA A 190 0.61 6.84 -0.99
CA ALA A 190 1.80 6.08 -0.61
C ALA A 190 1.90 4.74 -1.38
N GLN A 191 0.79 4.01 -1.50
CA GLN A 191 0.72 2.76 -2.27
C GLN A 191 1.06 2.98 -3.75
N ASN A 192 0.52 4.03 -4.37
CA ASN A 192 0.80 4.36 -5.76
C ASN A 192 2.30 4.62 -5.97
N LYS A 193 2.94 5.40 -5.09
CA LYS A 193 4.39 5.65 -5.15
C LYS A 193 5.22 4.37 -4.97
N ARG A 194 4.83 3.50 -4.04
CA ARG A 194 5.48 2.19 -3.86
C ARG A 194 5.39 1.35 -5.13
N GLN A 195 4.21 1.33 -5.77
CA GLN A 195 3.98 0.60 -7.02
C GLN A 195 4.86 1.14 -8.16
N GLU A 196 4.92 2.47 -8.33
CA GLU A 196 5.79 3.12 -9.31
C GLU A 196 7.27 2.76 -9.09
N ALA A 197 7.73 2.71 -7.84
CA ALA A 197 9.09 2.32 -7.51
C ALA A 197 9.38 0.84 -7.80
N ALA A 198 8.42 -0.06 -7.52
CA ALA A 198 8.52 -1.47 -7.86
C ALA A 198 8.62 -1.68 -9.39
N GLU A 199 7.82 -0.94 -10.16
CA GLU A 199 7.86 -0.94 -11.61
C GLU A 199 9.18 -0.39 -12.16
N ASP A 200 9.72 0.68 -11.58
CA ASP A 200 11.04 1.21 -11.98
C ASP A 200 12.16 0.21 -11.67
N TRP A 201 12.11 -0.48 -10.54
CA TRP A 201 13.05 -1.55 -10.22
C TRP A 201 12.94 -2.69 -11.25
N ASN A 202 11.73 -3.20 -11.52
CA ASN A 202 11.48 -4.29 -12.48
C ASN A 202 11.95 -3.94 -13.89
N ARG A 203 11.76 -2.69 -14.33
CA ARG A 203 12.21 -2.20 -15.63
C ARG A 203 13.72 -2.33 -15.83
N HIS A 204 14.50 -2.21 -14.76
CA HIS A 204 15.96 -2.26 -14.81
C HIS A 204 16.52 -3.64 -14.41
N TYR A 205 15.77 -4.43 -13.65
CA TYR A 205 16.17 -5.76 -13.20
C TYR A 205 16.58 -6.67 -14.36
N VAL A 206 15.68 -6.89 -15.33
CA VAL A 206 15.96 -7.81 -16.44
C VAL A 206 17.17 -7.38 -17.28
N PRO A 207 17.29 -6.11 -17.73
CA PRO A 207 18.47 -5.67 -18.46
C PRO A 207 19.78 -5.85 -17.69
N VAL A 208 19.82 -5.47 -16.40
CA VAL A 208 21.04 -5.58 -15.59
C VAL A 208 21.40 -7.05 -15.37
N ALA A 209 20.45 -7.88 -14.96
CA ALA A 209 20.66 -9.31 -14.76
C ALA A 209 21.14 -10.00 -16.05
N SER A 210 20.54 -9.67 -17.20
CA SER A 210 20.97 -10.22 -18.51
C SER A 210 22.37 -9.77 -18.92
N ILE A 211 22.78 -8.53 -18.61
CA ILE A 211 24.15 -8.07 -18.88
C ILE A 211 25.14 -8.83 -18.00
N VAL A 212 24.88 -8.93 -16.70
CA VAL A 212 25.76 -9.65 -15.76
C VAL A 212 25.83 -11.15 -16.10
N GLU A 213 24.70 -11.78 -16.42
CA GLU A 213 24.66 -13.16 -16.93
C GLU A 213 25.54 -13.31 -18.18
N SER A 214 25.38 -12.41 -19.16
CA SER A 214 26.12 -12.46 -20.42
C SER A 214 27.62 -12.25 -20.20
N LEU A 215 28.02 -11.40 -19.25
CA LEU A 215 29.43 -11.21 -18.88
C LEU A 215 30.00 -12.50 -18.28
N TYR A 216 29.30 -13.18 -17.37
CA TYR A 216 29.75 -14.48 -16.87
C TYR A 216 29.87 -15.53 -17.96
N ARG A 217 28.93 -15.58 -18.92
CA ARG A 217 29.03 -16.50 -20.07
C ARG A 217 30.19 -16.13 -21.01
N LEU A 218 30.48 -14.85 -21.17
CA LEU A 218 31.57 -14.37 -22.02
C LEU A 218 32.96 -14.81 -21.51
N VAL A 219 33.11 -14.95 -20.19
CA VAL A 219 34.37 -15.39 -19.54
C VAL A 219 34.35 -16.85 -19.10
N ASP A 220 33.50 -17.68 -19.73
CA ASP A 220 33.39 -19.13 -19.47
C ASP A 220 33.09 -19.50 -18.00
N MET A 221 32.25 -18.69 -17.32
CA MET A 221 31.77 -18.93 -15.94
C MET A 221 30.27 -19.31 -15.90
N PRO A 222 29.84 -20.43 -16.51
CA PRO A 222 28.42 -20.77 -16.68
C PRO A 222 27.66 -21.00 -15.37
N ALA A 223 28.33 -21.52 -14.33
CA ALA A 223 27.72 -21.71 -13.01
C ALA A 223 27.29 -20.37 -12.37
N HIS A 224 28.10 -19.33 -12.54
CA HIS A 224 27.79 -17.99 -12.04
C HIS A 224 26.69 -17.33 -12.86
N ALA A 225 26.72 -17.52 -14.19
CA ALA A 225 25.66 -17.06 -15.08
C ALA A 225 24.28 -17.63 -14.68
N GLU A 226 24.19 -18.93 -14.36
CA GLU A 226 22.91 -19.53 -13.97
C GLU A 226 22.39 -18.96 -12.64
N ARG A 227 23.28 -18.64 -11.69
CA ARG A 227 22.90 -18.03 -10.42
C ARG A 227 22.25 -16.65 -10.59
N VAL A 228 22.63 -15.85 -11.57
CA VAL A 228 22.10 -14.48 -11.76
C VAL A 228 21.05 -14.36 -12.86
N ARG A 229 20.77 -15.45 -13.57
CA ARG A 229 19.86 -15.49 -14.71
C ARG A 229 18.46 -14.97 -14.35
N PRO A 230 17.85 -14.09 -15.17
CA PRO A 230 16.50 -13.61 -14.92
C PRO A 230 15.45 -14.69 -15.27
N THR A 231 15.02 -15.46 -14.27
CA THR A 231 13.99 -16.50 -14.38
C THR A 231 12.58 -15.91 -14.35
N SER A 232 11.56 -16.72 -14.69
CA SER A 232 10.16 -16.30 -14.59
C SER A 232 9.75 -15.95 -13.15
N ARG A 233 10.24 -16.71 -12.16
CA ARG A 233 10.02 -16.41 -10.72
C ARG A 233 10.62 -15.07 -10.33
N ARG A 234 11.91 -14.84 -10.60
CA ARG A 234 12.58 -13.58 -10.24
C ARG A 234 11.96 -12.35 -10.91
N LYS A 235 11.48 -12.50 -12.15
CA LYS A 235 10.73 -11.45 -12.85
C LYS A 235 9.38 -11.13 -12.21
N ALA A 236 8.78 -12.11 -11.54
CA ALA A 236 7.57 -11.92 -10.73
C ALA A 236 7.88 -11.36 -9.33
N GLY A 237 9.16 -11.12 -8.99
CA GLY A 237 9.58 -10.70 -7.66
C GLY A 237 9.76 -11.85 -6.67
N GLU A 238 9.70 -13.10 -7.14
CA GLU A 238 9.88 -14.28 -6.30
C GLU A 238 11.35 -14.74 -6.33
N ALA A 239 11.94 -14.89 -5.14
CA ALA A 239 13.29 -15.40 -4.99
C ALA A 239 13.39 -16.88 -5.41
N GLU A 240 14.50 -17.26 -6.03
CA GLU A 240 14.88 -18.67 -6.17
C GLU A 240 15.54 -19.14 -4.86
N GLN A 241 15.60 -20.46 -4.64
CA GLN A 241 16.23 -21.01 -3.43
C GLN A 241 17.67 -20.51 -3.25
N VAL A 242 18.42 -20.40 -4.34
CA VAL A 242 19.81 -19.91 -4.36
C VAL A 242 19.96 -18.44 -3.95
N ASP A 243 18.89 -17.64 -4.06
CA ASP A 243 18.89 -16.23 -3.63
C ASP A 243 18.68 -16.10 -2.11
N LEU A 244 18.10 -17.13 -1.49
CA LEU A 244 17.83 -17.19 -0.06
C LEU A 244 18.98 -17.85 0.72
N GLU A 245 19.85 -18.59 0.03
CA GLU A 245 21.07 -19.19 0.58
C GLU A 245 22.06 -18.10 1.02
N GLY A 246 21.99 -17.68 2.29
CA GLY A 246 22.83 -16.64 2.88
C GLY A 246 22.07 -15.50 3.56
N ILE A 247 20.74 -15.52 3.55
CA ILE A 247 19.89 -14.63 4.37
C ILE A 247 19.62 -15.36 5.69
N ASP A 248 20.44 -15.12 6.73
CA ASP A 248 20.31 -15.77 8.05
C ASP A 248 19.13 -15.25 8.89
N ASP A 249 18.52 -14.12 8.54
CA ASP A 249 17.39 -13.54 9.28
C ASP A 249 16.04 -14.04 8.74
N VAL A 250 15.52 -15.05 9.43
CA VAL A 250 14.23 -15.73 9.19
C VAL A 250 13.00 -14.80 9.41
N ASP A 251 13.17 -13.56 9.87
CA ASP A 251 12.06 -12.63 10.15
C ASP A 251 11.49 -11.90 8.91
N VAL A 252 12.10 -12.01 7.73
CA VAL A 252 11.62 -11.33 6.49
C VAL A 252 10.70 -12.21 5.62
N LEU A 253 10.61 -13.52 5.89
CA LEU A 253 9.92 -14.50 5.02
C LEU A 253 8.59 -15.03 5.59
N GLY A 254 8.07 -14.41 6.65
CA GLY A 254 7.00 -14.96 7.50
C GLY A 254 5.62 -15.22 6.87
N GLU A 255 5.33 -14.89 5.61
CA GLU A 255 3.96 -15.04 5.05
C GLU A 255 3.83 -15.86 3.76
N ILE A 256 4.90 -16.47 3.22
CA ILE A 256 4.80 -17.18 1.92
C ILE A 256 4.48 -18.68 2.06
N ARG A 257 4.39 -19.25 3.28
CA ARG A 257 4.32 -20.72 3.49
C ARG A 257 3.05 -21.29 4.14
N GLN A 258 1.91 -20.61 4.07
CA GLN A 258 0.64 -21.17 4.57
C GLN A 258 -0.48 -21.29 3.51
N GLU A 259 -0.18 -21.66 2.27
CA GLU A 259 -1.22 -22.15 1.35
C GLU A 259 -0.69 -23.29 0.47
N GLU A 260 -0.16 -24.37 1.05
CA GLU A 260 0.01 -25.64 0.31
C GLU A 260 0.22 -26.78 1.33
N GLY A 261 -0.88 -27.34 1.84
CA GLY A 261 -0.81 -28.42 2.83
C GLY A 261 -2.16 -28.88 3.38
N GLY A 262 -3.20 -28.89 2.55
CA GLY A 262 -4.48 -29.53 2.87
C GLY A 262 -4.55 -30.93 2.28
N GLU A 263 -3.85 -31.89 2.88
CA GLU A 263 -4.11 -33.32 2.67
C GLU A 263 -5.53 -33.63 3.16
N VAL A 264 -6.45 -33.92 2.25
CA VAL A 264 -7.65 -34.69 2.57
C VAL A 264 -7.36 -36.14 2.17
N SER A 265 -6.81 -36.86 3.13
CA SER A 265 -6.96 -38.31 3.24
C SER A 265 -8.44 -38.65 3.39
N GLY A 266 -8.95 -39.59 2.60
CA GLY A 266 -10.33 -40.01 2.63
C GLY A 266 -10.62 -41.13 1.64
N GLY A 267 -9.91 -42.25 1.77
CA GLY A 267 -10.28 -43.53 1.19
C GLY A 267 -10.53 -44.54 2.30
N GLU A 268 -11.80 -44.79 2.60
CA GLU A 268 -12.47 -46.10 2.75
C GLU A 268 -13.95 -45.89 3.11
#